data_AF-A0A3D9C4J5-F1
#
_entry.id   AF-A0A3D9C4J5-F1
#
_cell.length_a   1.000
_cell.length_b   1.000
_cell.length_c   1.000
_cell.angle_alpha   90.00
_cell.angle_beta   90.00
_cell.angle_gamma   90.00
#
_symmetry.space_group_name_H-M   'P 1'
#
loop_
_entity.id
_entity.type
_entity.pdbx_description
1 polymer ?
#
loop_
_entity_poly.entity_id
_entity_poly.type
_entity_poly.pdbx_seq_one_letter_code
_entity_poly.pdbx_strand_id
1 'polypeptide(L)'
;MDQKKLYGRWNFWEEFVSYPMMVYYRIRGENIQKMLSKRIDKAKKKASKIILTEKMKNEFLIQYEKLENFFSSHFKDIDISRNHNFEEKINYCLDEYRKESTCLITSSNLMKLQGNFLSGAETTLFLYFALESKTKREIRLSDIMIGENSSKIFIDFLKDKKFIDENHNLIVDQKSSFIRIHRFLKDNHIINPDFQDTTIIEAMENEYNTKFDKGTFSRAITVKPNDFEEDIYQKLSKLFNIRY
;
A
#
# COMPACT_ATOMS: atom_id res chain seq x y z
N MET A 1 6.22 5.42 -28.26
CA MET A 1 4.96 5.29 -27.49
C MET A 1 3.78 5.53 -28.42
N ASP A 2 2.65 4.84 -28.23
CA ASP A 2 1.51 4.90 -29.14
C ASP A 2 0.86 6.31 -29.15
N GLN A 3 0.55 6.89 -30.32
CA GLN A 3 0.09 8.29 -30.42
C GLN A 3 -1.21 8.53 -29.62
N LYS A 4 -2.09 7.53 -29.54
CA LYS A 4 -3.29 7.57 -28.70
C LYS A 4 -2.97 7.68 -27.21
N LYS A 5 -1.88 7.04 -26.74
CA LYS A 5 -1.45 7.09 -25.34
C LYS A 5 -0.79 8.42 -25.00
N LEU A 6 -0.10 9.04 -25.98
CA LEU A 6 0.55 10.36 -25.87
C LEU A 6 -0.43 11.53 -25.89
N TYR A 7 -1.44 11.50 -26.76
CA TYR A 7 -2.33 12.65 -27.00
C TYR A 7 -3.79 12.45 -26.59
N GLY A 8 -4.20 11.23 -26.22
CA GLY A 8 -5.60 10.91 -25.91
C GLY A 8 -6.52 10.99 -27.14
N ARG A 9 -7.84 10.96 -26.91
CA ARG A 9 -8.84 11.33 -27.94
C ARG A 9 -9.13 12.83 -27.76
N TRP A 10 -8.70 13.66 -28.71
CA TRP A 10 -8.89 15.10 -28.66
C TRP A 10 -9.84 15.55 -29.77
N ASN A 11 -10.85 16.34 -29.43
CA ASN A 11 -11.80 16.89 -30.39
C ASN A 11 -11.29 18.25 -30.92
N PHE A 12 -11.57 18.56 -32.19
CA PHE A 12 -11.11 19.78 -32.87
C PHE A 12 -11.48 21.10 -32.12
N TRP A 13 -12.56 21.09 -31.33
CA TRP A 13 -12.98 22.22 -30.49
C TRP A 13 -12.01 22.53 -29.33
N GLU A 14 -11.20 21.57 -28.90
CA GLU A 14 -10.23 21.75 -27.81
C GLU A 14 -9.02 22.58 -28.25
N GLU A 15 -8.72 22.70 -29.56
CA GLU A 15 -7.68 23.60 -30.09
C GLU A 15 -7.99 25.08 -29.87
N PHE A 16 -9.27 25.47 -29.90
CA PHE A 16 -9.72 26.85 -29.69
C PHE A 16 -9.64 27.30 -28.23
N VAL A 17 -9.84 26.38 -27.28
CA VAL A 17 -9.75 26.65 -25.83
C VAL A 17 -8.29 26.61 -25.35
N SER A 18 -7.42 25.98 -26.13
CA SER A 18 -6.03 25.69 -25.74
C SER A 18 -5.14 26.93 -25.70
N TYR A 19 -5.11 27.74 -26.76
CA TYR A 19 -4.23 28.90 -26.82
C TYR A 19 -4.46 29.92 -25.66
N PRO A 20 -5.71 30.30 -25.31
CA PRO A 20 -5.99 31.14 -24.14
C PRO A 20 -5.54 30.51 -22.81
N MET A 21 -5.63 29.19 -22.69
CA MET A 21 -5.34 28.48 -21.44
C MET A 21 -3.82 28.37 -21.19
N MET A 22 -3.00 28.25 -22.24
CA MET A 22 -1.54 28.32 -22.09
C MET A 22 -1.07 29.72 -21.67
N VAL A 23 -1.67 30.76 -22.26
CA VAL A 23 -1.42 32.15 -21.86
C VAL A 23 -1.85 32.36 -20.41
N TYR A 24 -3.01 31.85 -20.01
CA TYR A 24 -3.50 31.89 -18.62
C TYR A 24 -2.54 31.21 -17.63
N TYR A 25 -2.05 30.00 -17.92
CA TYR A 25 -1.12 29.30 -17.04
C TYR A 25 0.26 29.96 -16.98
N ARG A 26 0.71 30.53 -18.11
CA ARG A 26 1.96 31.30 -18.19
C ARG A 26 1.86 32.61 -17.40
N ILE A 27 0.74 33.33 -17.48
CA ILE A 27 0.47 34.56 -16.71
C ILE A 27 0.36 34.26 -15.20
N ARG A 28 -0.21 33.11 -14.81
CA ARG A 28 -0.29 32.69 -13.40
C ARG A 28 1.00 32.06 -12.84
N GLY A 29 2.03 31.86 -13.67
CA GLY A 29 3.29 31.24 -13.25
C GLY A 29 3.12 29.79 -12.76
N GLU A 30 2.12 29.07 -13.25
CA GLU A 30 1.89 27.68 -12.84
C GLU A 30 2.75 26.73 -13.69
N ASN A 31 3.84 26.22 -13.11
CA ASN A 31 4.63 25.17 -13.73
C ASN A 31 3.91 23.80 -13.63
N ILE A 32 4.32 22.85 -14.48
CA ILE A 32 3.70 21.50 -14.54
C ILE A 32 3.71 20.80 -13.18
N GLN A 33 4.76 21.00 -12.38
CA GLN A 33 4.89 20.42 -11.05
C GLN A 33 3.83 20.94 -10.08
N LYS A 34 3.56 22.26 -10.08
CA LYS A 34 2.51 22.89 -9.26
C LYS A 34 1.11 22.50 -9.73
N MET A 35 0.92 22.28 -11.03
CA MET A 35 -0.34 21.75 -11.54
C MET A 35 -0.54 20.29 -11.13
N LEU A 36 0.52 19.47 -11.20
CA LEU A 36 0.50 18.08 -10.78
C LEU A 36 0.23 17.94 -9.28
N SER A 37 0.87 18.76 -8.43
CA SER A 37 0.63 18.74 -6.98
C SER A 37 -0.83 19.02 -6.63
N LYS A 38 -1.45 20.01 -7.28
CA LYS A 38 -2.90 20.26 -7.13
C LYS A 38 -3.75 19.04 -7.53
N ARG A 39 -3.38 18.31 -8.58
CA ARG A 39 -4.08 17.09 -9.01
C ARG A 39 -3.87 15.94 -8.02
N ILE A 40 -2.67 15.79 -7.48
CA ILE A 40 -2.36 14.84 -6.39
C ILE A 40 -3.25 15.13 -5.18
N ASP A 41 -3.30 16.37 -4.70
CA ASP A 41 -4.12 16.74 -3.54
C ASP A 41 -5.60 16.52 -3.78
N LYS A 42 -6.08 16.83 -4.99
CA LYS A 42 -7.46 16.58 -5.39
C LYS A 42 -7.78 15.08 -5.42
N ALA A 43 -6.87 14.27 -5.97
CA ALA A 43 -7.00 12.82 -6.01
C ALA A 43 -7.02 12.22 -4.59
N LYS A 44 -6.11 12.64 -3.71
CA LYS A 44 -6.08 12.23 -2.29
C LYS A 44 -7.39 12.56 -1.58
N LYS A 45 -7.86 13.81 -1.69
CA LYS A 45 -9.14 14.26 -1.09
C LYS A 45 -10.35 13.52 -1.63
N LYS A 46 -10.32 13.12 -2.91
CA LYS A 46 -11.42 12.35 -3.52
C LYS A 46 -11.39 10.90 -3.04
N ALA A 47 -10.22 10.28 -3.03
CA ALA A 47 -10.04 8.91 -2.55
C ALA A 47 -10.42 8.77 -1.06
N SER A 48 -10.00 9.71 -0.21
CA SER A 48 -10.28 9.67 1.23
C SER A 48 -11.77 9.78 1.60
N LYS A 49 -12.61 10.27 0.67
CA LYS A 49 -14.06 10.41 0.88
C LYS A 49 -14.85 9.17 0.43
N ILE A 50 -14.21 8.21 -0.24
CA ILE A 50 -14.87 7.03 -0.77
C ILE A 50 -14.81 5.91 0.25
N ILE A 51 -15.96 5.28 0.49
CA ILE A 51 -16.07 4.02 1.21
C ILE A 51 -16.08 2.91 0.18
N LEU A 52 -15.01 2.13 0.11
CA LEU A 52 -14.83 1.05 -0.87
C LEU A 52 -15.54 -0.22 -0.40
N THR A 53 -16.54 -0.66 -1.16
CA THR A 53 -17.13 -2.01 -1.02
C THR A 53 -16.28 -3.02 -1.79
N GLU A 54 -16.41 -4.31 -1.49
CA GLU A 54 -15.65 -5.38 -2.16
C GLU A 54 -15.90 -5.43 -3.67
N LYS A 55 -17.14 -5.21 -4.11
CA LYS A 55 -17.49 -5.11 -5.53
C LYS A 55 -16.79 -3.93 -6.21
N MET A 56 -16.84 -2.74 -5.59
CA MET A 56 -16.18 -1.54 -6.12
C MET A 56 -14.66 -1.68 -6.15
N LYS A 57 -14.08 -2.43 -5.20
CA LYS A 57 -12.64 -2.73 -5.17
C LYS A 57 -12.22 -3.51 -6.41
N ASN A 58 -12.92 -4.59 -6.72
CA ASN A 58 -12.58 -5.41 -7.90
C ASN A 58 -12.74 -4.62 -9.19
N GLU A 59 -13.78 -3.78 -9.28
CA GLU A 59 -13.96 -2.87 -10.41
C GLU A 59 -12.81 -1.85 -10.51
N PHE A 60 -12.37 -1.27 -9.39
CA PHE A 60 -11.27 -0.30 -9.37
C PHE A 60 -9.91 -0.94 -9.69
N LEU A 61 -9.67 -2.19 -9.27
CA LEU A 61 -8.48 -2.95 -9.66
C LEU A 61 -8.43 -3.17 -11.17
N ILE A 62 -9.53 -3.65 -11.75
CA ILE A 62 -9.65 -3.86 -13.21
C ILE A 62 -9.46 -2.54 -13.95
N GLN A 63 -10.06 -1.45 -13.46
CA GLN A 63 -9.89 -0.12 -14.05
C GLN A 63 -8.44 0.35 -13.96
N TYR A 64 -7.81 0.19 -12.81
CA TYR A 64 -6.42 0.58 -12.59
C TYR A 64 -5.50 -0.16 -13.54
N GLU A 65 -5.62 -1.48 -13.67
CA GLU A 65 -4.83 -2.29 -14.61
C GLU A 65 -5.01 -1.84 -16.06
N LYS A 66 -6.25 -1.60 -16.48
CA LYS A 66 -6.61 -1.18 -17.85
C LYS A 66 -6.33 0.29 -18.16
N LEU A 67 -5.86 1.11 -17.20
CA LEU A 67 -5.48 2.50 -17.49
C LEU A 67 -4.29 2.55 -18.45
N GLU A 68 -4.57 3.02 -19.66
CA GLU A 68 -3.60 3.25 -20.73
C GLU A 68 -3.51 4.74 -21.10
N ASN A 69 -3.02 5.56 -20.18
CA ASN A 69 -2.68 6.97 -20.46
C ASN A 69 -1.17 7.20 -20.25
N PHE A 70 -0.69 8.37 -20.65
CA PHE A 70 0.74 8.70 -20.56
C PHE A 70 1.25 8.54 -19.13
N PHE A 71 0.55 9.15 -18.17
CA PHE A 71 0.96 9.10 -16.76
C PHE A 71 0.90 7.66 -16.21
N SER A 72 -0.18 6.93 -16.44
CA SER A 72 -0.35 5.57 -15.90
C SER A 72 0.68 4.58 -16.42
N SER A 73 1.12 4.74 -17.67
CA SER A 73 2.14 3.87 -18.26
C SER A 73 3.46 4.03 -17.50
N HIS A 74 3.98 5.26 -17.42
CA HIS A 74 5.24 5.53 -16.72
C HIS A 74 5.15 5.31 -15.21
N PHE A 75 4.02 5.62 -14.58
CA PHE A 75 3.80 5.43 -13.14
C PHE A 75 3.78 3.95 -12.74
N LYS A 76 3.35 3.05 -13.63
CA LYS A 76 3.37 1.59 -13.40
C LYS A 76 4.71 0.97 -13.80
N ASP A 77 5.34 1.44 -14.87
CA ASP A 77 6.59 0.85 -15.38
C ASP A 77 7.74 0.94 -14.37
N ILE A 78 7.79 2.00 -13.57
CA ILE A 78 8.82 2.16 -12.53
C ILE A 78 8.76 1.05 -11.45
N ASP A 79 7.58 0.48 -11.17
CA ASP A 79 7.41 -0.61 -10.20
C ASP A 79 8.04 -1.93 -10.65
N ILE A 80 8.33 -2.10 -11.94
CA ILE A 80 8.94 -3.33 -12.49
C ILE A 80 10.42 -3.43 -12.09
N SER A 81 11.07 -2.31 -11.76
CA SER A 81 12.53 -2.23 -11.69
C SER A 81 13.13 -2.17 -10.27
N ARG A 82 12.37 -1.74 -9.24
CA ARG A 82 12.75 -1.66 -7.80
C ARG A 82 11.58 -1.15 -6.94
N ASN A 83 11.64 -1.34 -5.62
CA ASN A 83 10.73 -0.71 -4.65
C ASN A 83 11.01 0.81 -4.58
N HIS A 84 10.28 1.59 -5.37
CA HIS A 84 10.36 3.04 -5.38
C HIS A 84 9.32 3.69 -4.45
N ASN A 85 9.73 4.74 -3.74
CA ASN A 85 8.77 5.50 -2.93
C ASN A 85 7.87 6.38 -3.82
N PHE A 86 6.74 6.84 -3.29
CA PHE A 86 5.77 7.62 -4.06
C PHE A 86 6.38 8.88 -4.71
N GLU A 87 7.27 9.58 -4.00
CA GLU A 87 7.90 10.80 -4.50
C GLU A 87 8.84 10.51 -5.67
N GLU A 88 9.61 9.43 -5.61
CA GLU A 88 10.44 8.93 -6.71
C GLU A 88 9.59 8.62 -7.96
N LYS A 89 8.42 8.00 -7.79
CA LYS A 89 7.50 7.72 -8.91
C LYS A 89 6.98 9.00 -9.56
N ILE A 90 6.63 9.99 -8.76
CA ILE A 90 6.18 11.30 -9.25
C ILE A 90 7.30 12.02 -10.00
N ASN A 91 8.52 12.01 -9.46
CA ASN A 91 9.68 12.62 -10.10
C ASN A 91 10.00 11.94 -11.43
N TYR A 92 9.95 10.61 -11.49
CA TYR A 92 10.12 9.85 -12.74
C TYR A 92 9.08 10.26 -13.80
N CYS A 93 7.79 10.31 -13.43
CA CYS A 93 6.75 10.73 -14.36
C CYS A 93 6.94 12.17 -14.87
N LEU A 94 7.43 13.08 -14.00
CA LEU A 94 7.75 14.46 -14.38
C LEU A 94 8.94 14.52 -15.34
N ASP A 95 9.96 13.68 -15.15
CA ASP A 95 11.13 13.65 -16.03
C ASP A 95 10.78 13.07 -17.41
N GLU A 96 9.95 12.02 -17.47
CA GLU A 96 9.44 11.49 -18.74
C GLU A 96 8.56 12.53 -19.46
N TYR A 97 7.71 13.27 -18.74
CA TYR A 97 6.97 14.39 -19.31
C TYR A 97 7.90 15.47 -19.87
N ARG A 98 8.97 15.84 -19.15
CA ARG A 98 9.94 16.84 -19.59
C ARG A 98 10.63 16.41 -20.89
N LYS A 99 11.15 15.17 -20.94
CA LYS A 99 11.79 14.60 -22.13
C LYS A 99 10.87 14.65 -23.34
N GLU A 100 9.61 14.25 -23.16
CA GLU A 100 8.66 14.24 -24.26
C GLU A 100 8.28 15.67 -24.67
N SER A 101 8.09 16.56 -23.70
CA SER A 101 7.73 17.97 -23.95
C SER A 101 8.79 18.72 -24.75
N THR A 102 10.08 18.43 -24.53
CA THR A 102 11.19 19.08 -25.27
C THR A 102 11.32 18.57 -26.70
N CYS A 103 10.78 17.39 -27.00
CA CYS A 103 10.74 16.84 -28.35
C CYS A 103 9.57 17.36 -29.21
N LEU A 104 8.60 18.07 -28.60
CA LEU A 104 7.43 18.59 -29.29
C LEU A 104 7.67 20.00 -29.84
N ILE A 105 7.46 20.16 -31.15
CA ILE A 105 7.78 21.38 -31.90
C ILE A 105 6.63 22.40 -31.85
N THR A 106 5.38 21.97 -31.61
CA THR A 106 4.21 22.85 -31.64
C THR A 106 3.58 23.04 -30.27
N SER A 107 3.11 24.27 -30.03
CA SER A 107 2.34 24.65 -28.85
C SER A 107 1.07 23.79 -28.66
N SER A 108 0.39 23.42 -29.75
CA SER A 108 -0.78 22.52 -29.72
C SER A 108 -0.41 21.13 -29.17
N ASN A 109 0.68 20.53 -29.64
CA ASN A 109 1.10 19.20 -29.17
C ASN A 109 1.54 19.22 -27.70
N LEU A 110 2.23 20.28 -27.28
CA LEU A 110 2.64 20.46 -25.88
C LEU A 110 1.42 20.53 -24.93
N MET A 111 0.35 21.18 -25.37
CA MET A 111 -0.90 21.24 -24.60
C MET A 111 -1.65 19.93 -24.55
N LYS A 112 -1.73 19.20 -25.67
CA LYS A 112 -2.30 17.85 -25.70
C LYS A 112 -1.57 16.94 -24.71
N LEU A 113 -0.23 16.98 -24.73
CA LEU A 113 0.61 16.23 -23.79
C LEU A 113 0.35 16.66 -22.34
N GLN A 114 0.35 17.96 -22.05
CA GLN A 114 0.10 18.49 -20.70
C GLN A 114 -1.30 18.12 -20.18
N GLY A 115 -2.33 18.24 -21.02
CA GLY A 115 -3.70 17.89 -20.67
C GLY A 115 -3.85 16.41 -20.38
N ASN A 116 -3.27 15.55 -21.24
CA ASN A 116 -3.25 14.11 -21.05
C ASN A 116 -2.45 13.72 -19.79
N PHE A 117 -1.28 14.32 -19.58
CA PHE A 117 -0.46 14.09 -18.40
C PHE A 117 -1.21 14.42 -17.10
N LEU A 118 -1.83 15.61 -17.01
CA LEU A 118 -2.51 16.05 -15.79
C LEU A 118 -3.83 15.31 -15.53
N SER A 119 -4.61 15.01 -16.58
CA SER A 119 -5.87 14.25 -16.45
C SER A 119 -5.63 12.76 -16.20
N GLY A 120 -4.61 12.21 -16.85
CA GLY A 120 -4.07 10.88 -16.60
C GLY A 120 -3.56 10.74 -15.18
N ALA A 121 -2.79 11.73 -14.69
CA ALA A 121 -2.34 11.79 -13.29
C ALA A 121 -3.50 11.78 -12.32
N GLU A 122 -4.51 12.64 -12.50
CA GLU A 122 -5.65 12.71 -11.57
C GLU A 122 -6.39 11.37 -11.50
N THR A 123 -6.66 10.72 -12.65
CA THR A 123 -7.37 9.44 -12.69
C THR A 123 -6.54 8.31 -12.09
N THR A 124 -5.27 8.21 -12.50
CA THR A 124 -4.34 7.17 -12.05
C THR A 124 -4.10 7.27 -10.57
N LEU A 125 -3.80 8.47 -10.07
CA LEU A 125 -3.52 8.71 -8.66
C LEU A 125 -4.77 8.57 -7.81
N PHE A 126 -5.95 8.92 -8.32
CA PHE A 126 -7.19 8.66 -7.61
C PHE A 126 -7.40 7.16 -7.37
N LEU A 127 -7.27 6.32 -8.41
CA LEU A 127 -7.37 4.87 -8.26
C LEU A 127 -6.25 4.34 -7.39
N TYR A 128 -5.01 4.80 -7.61
CA TYR A 128 -3.86 4.45 -6.78
C TYR A 128 -4.14 4.75 -5.31
N PHE A 129 -4.59 5.95 -4.93
CA PHE A 129 -4.88 6.31 -3.53
C PHE A 129 -6.11 5.60 -2.96
N ALA A 130 -7.16 5.42 -3.77
CA ALA A 130 -8.34 4.65 -3.36
C ALA A 130 -7.94 3.20 -3.04
N LEU A 131 -7.02 2.64 -3.82
CA LEU A 131 -6.45 1.31 -3.63
C LEU A 131 -5.28 1.29 -2.62
N GLU A 132 -4.53 2.39 -2.40
CA GLU A 132 -3.32 2.49 -1.54
C GLU A 132 -3.65 2.25 -0.08
N SER A 133 -4.89 2.52 0.34
CA SER A 133 -5.39 2.10 1.65
C SER A 133 -5.41 0.57 1.85
N LYS A 134 -5.29 -0.24 0.77
CA LYS A 134 -5.37 -1.70 0.79
C LYS A 134 -4.48 -2.46 -0.22
N THR A 135 -3.56 -1.81 -0.97
CA THR A 135 -2.56 -2.49 -1.84
C THR A 135 -1.27 -2.84 -1.11
N LYS A 136 -1.04 -2.30 0.10
CA LYS A 136 -0.35 -3.12 1.09
C LYS A 136 -1.32 -4.26 1.41
N ARG A 137 -1.05 -5.45 0.88
CA ARG A 137 -1.55 -6.68 1.51
C ARG A 137 -1.38 -6.47 3.01
N GLU A 138 -2.48 -6.48 3.76
CA GLU A 138 -2.41 -6.44 5.22
C GLU A 138 -1.43 -7.53 5.61
N ILE A 139 -0.32 -7.14 6.22
CA ILE A 139 0.67 -8.10 6.65
C ILE A 139 -0.02 -9.06 7.62
N ARG A 140 0.16 -10.36 7.41
CA ARG A 140 -0.43 -11.43 8.23
C ARG A 140 0.66 -12.25 8.88
N LEU A 141 0.27 -13.20 9.76
CA LEU A 141 1.26 -14.09 10.37
C LEU A 141 2.00 -14.93 9.35
N SER A 142 1.32 -15.35 8.27
CA SER A 142 1.94 -16.10 7.17
C SER A 142 3.02 -15.33 6.42
N ASP A 143 3.03 -13.99 6.51
CA ASP A 143 4.05 -13.14 5.88
C ASP A 143 5.29 -12.95 6.76
N ILE A 144 5.17 -13.16 8.07
CA ILE A 144 6.24 -12.91 9.05
C ILE A 144 6.82 -14.18 9.66
N MET A 145 6.09 -15.30 9.64
CA MET A 145 6.55 -16.57 10.20
C MET A 145 7.42 -17.34 9.20
N ILE A 146 8.50 -17.93 9.72
CA ILE A 146 9.45 -18.73 8.94
C ILE A 146 8.89 -20.15 8.81
N GLY A 147 8.81 -20.64 7.57
CA GLY A 147 8.34 -21.99 7.23
C GLY A 147 6.93 -22.00 6.65
N GLU A 148 6.74 -22.80 5.60
CA GLU A 148 5.55 -22.79 4.72
C GLU A 148 4.22 -23.05 5.46
N ASN A 149 4.24 -23.79 6.56
CA ASN A 149 3.05 -24.15 7.34
C ASN A 149 3.03 -23.57 8.76
N SER A 150 4.03 -22.77 9.15
CA SER A 150 4.20 -22.35 10.55
C SER A 150 3.04 -21.52 11.07
N SER A 151 2.53 -20.60 10.25
CA SER A 151 1.36 -19.78 10.62
C SER A 151 0.10 -20.62 10.76
N LYS A 152 -0.11 -21.61 9.89
CA LYS A 152 -1.26 -22.51 9.96
C LYS A 152 -1.22 -23.36 11.23
N ILE A 153 -0.07 -23.98 11.50
CA ILE A 153 0.17 -24.77 12.71
C ILE A 153 -0.09 -23.93 13.98
N PHE A 154 0.36 -22.67 13.98
CA PHE A 154 0.14 -21.78 15.11
C PHE A 154 -1.32 -21.38 15.28
N ILE A 155 -2.02 -21.04 14.20
CA ILE A 155 -3.45 -20.71 14.23
C ILE A 155 -4.27 -21.91 14.74
N ASP A 156 -3.97 -23.12 14.27
CA ASP A 156 -4.64 -24.35 14.72
C ASP A 156 -4.40 -24.58 16.23
N PHE A 157 -3.18 -24.34 16.71
CA PHE A 157 -2.87 -24.37 18.15
C PHE A 157 -3.67 -23.34 18.96
N LEU A 158 -3.80 -22.10 18.46
CA LEU A 158 -4.56 -21.05 19.12
C LEU A 158 -6.06 -21.37 19.17
N LYS A 159 -6.61 -21.97 18.10
CA LYS A 159 -8.01 -22.45 18.07
C LYS A 159 -8.23 -23.58 19.07
N ASP A 160 -7.36 -24.59 19.10
CA ASP A 160 -7.43 -25.71 20.06
C ASP A 160 -7.42 -25.22 21.52
N LYS A 161 -6.59 -24.22 21.80
CA LYS A 161 -6.46 -23.60 23.12
C LYS A 161 -7.54 -22.55 23.42
N LYS A 162 -8.47 -22.29 22.49
CA LYS A 162 -9.53 -21.28 22.61
C LYS A 162 -9.00 -19.88 22.89
N PHE A 163 -7.85 -19.54 22.29
CA PHE A 163 -7.37 -18.16 22.27
C PHE A 163 -8.13 -17.31 21.24
N ILE A 164 -8.53 -17.95 20.13
CA ILE A 164 -9.24 -17.33 19.01
C ILE A 164 -10.45 -18.17 18.59
N ASP A 165 -11.43 -17.54 17.95
CA ASP A 165 -12.59 -18.23 17.36
C ASP A 165 -12.32 -18.71 15.90
N GLU A 166 -13.35 -19.28 15.26
CA GLU A 166 -13.23 -19.76 13.87
C GLU A 166 -12.94 -18.65 12.85
N ASN A 167 -13.34 -17.42 13.15
CA ASN A 167 -13.12 -16.22 12.35
C ASN A 167 -11.83 -15.47 12.75
N HIS A 168 -10.98 -16.12 13.56
CA HIS A 168 -9.72 -15.63 14.11
C HIS A 168 -9.87 -14.49 15.12
N ASN A 169 -11.09 -14.14 15.56
CA ASN A 169 -11.25 -13.10 16.56
C ASN A 169 -10.64 -13.53 17.89
N LEU A 170 -9.86 -12.65 18.51
CA LEU A 170 -9.31 -12.89 19.85
C LEU A 170 -10.44 -12.96 20.89
N ILE A 171 -10.51 -14.07 21.64
CA ILE A 171 -11.54 -14.28 22.67
C ILE A 171 -10.98 -14.28 24.09
N VAL A 172 -9.66 -14.18 24.27
CA VAL A 172 -9.04 -14.11 25.60
C VAL A 172 -8.93 -12.69 26.13
N ASP A 173 -9.25 -12.54 27.41
CA ASP A 173 -9.18 -11.25 28.10
C ASP A 173 -7.73 -10.79 28.37
N GLN A 174 -6.81 -11.74 28.56
CA GLN A 174 -5.40 -11.45 28.86
C GLN A 174 -4.57 -11.16 27.59
N LYS A 175 -4.82 -10.00 26.99
CA LYS A 175 -4.09 -9.54 25.79
C LYS A 175 -2.57 -9.44 25.99
N SER A 176 -2.11 -9.12 27.20
CA SER A 176 -0.68 -9.04 27.51
C SER A 176 0.02 -10.40 27.42
N SER A 177 -0.59 -11.46 27.96
CA SER A 177 -0.08 -12.82 27.87
C SER A 177 -0.06 -13.30 26.40
N PHE A 178 -1.09 -12.96 25.63
CA PHE A 178 -1.16 -13.27 24.20
C PHE A 178 -0.06 -12.57 23.37
N ILE A 179 0.26 -11.31 23.70
CA ILE A 179 1.40 -10.59 23.13
C ILE A 179 2.72 -11.30 23.47
N ARG A 180 2.89 -11.75 24.72
CA ARG A 180 4.09 -12.47 25.16
C ARG A 180 4.29 -13.81 24.44
N ILE A 181 3.23 -14.50 24.05
CA ILE A 181 3.33 -15.70 23.20
C ILE A 181 3.96 -15.37 21.84
N HIS A 182 3.55 -14.28 21.20
CA HIS A 182 4.13 -13.86 19.93
C HIS A 182 5.58 -13.39 20.09
N ARG A 183 5.90 -12.75 21.22
CA ARG A 183 7.27 -12.39 21.57
C ARG A 183 8.16 -13.64 21.69
N PHE A 184 7.68 -14.68 22.38
CA PHE A 184 8.36 -15.96 22.49
C PHE A 184 8.67 -16.57 21.12
N LEU A 185 7.73 -16.52 20.17
CA LEU A 185 7.95 -16.99 18.79
C LEU A 185 9.00 -16.16 18.03
N LYS A 186 9.05 -14.84 18.24
CA LYS A 186 10.10 -13.98 17.68
C LYS A 186 11.47 -14.30 18.25
N ASP A 187 11.58 -14.40 19.57
CA ASP A 187 12.86 -14.63 20.24
C ASP A 187 13.44 -16.02 19.87
N ASN A 188 12.57 -16.97 19.51
CA ASN A 188 12.96 -18.30 19.02
C ASN A 188 12.97 -18.44 17.49
N HIS A 189 13.00 -17.33 16.75
CA HIS A 189 13.17 -17.30 15.29
C HIS A 189 12.09 -18.07 14.51
N ILE A 190 10.91 -18.25 15.10
CA ILE A 190 9.73 -18.77 14.38
C ILE A 190 9.05 -17.62 13.63
N ILE A 191 9.02 -16.43 14.22
CA ILE A 191 8.78 -15.17 13.49
C ILE A 191 10.15 -14.65 13.06
N ASN A 192 10.27 -14.18 11.81
CA ASN A 192 11.53 -13.63 11.31
C ASN A 192 11.96 -12.43 12.18
N PRO A 193 13.15 -12.48 12.81
CA PRO A 193 13.62 -11.47 13.75
C PRO A 193 13.88 -10.11 13.09
N ASP A 194 14.07 -10.05 11.77
CA ASP A 194 14.32 -8.81 11.02
C ASP A 194 13.10 -7.88 11.00
N PHE A 195 11.90 -8.41 11.27
CA PHE A 195 10.71 -7.57 11.37
C PHE A 195 10.70 -6.73 12.64
N GLN A 196 10.40 -5.44 12.47
CA GLN A 196 10.19 -4.51 13.58
C GLN A 196 8.98 -4.93 14.42
N ASP A 197 9.02 -4.67 15.72
CA ASP A 197 7.93 -5.01 16.65
C ASP A 197 6.59 -4.39 16.23
N THR A 198 6.62 -3.19 15.63
CA THR A 198 5.44 -2.51 15.08
C THR A 198 4.80 -3.28 13.94
N THR A 199 5.61 -3.88 13.06
CA THR A 199 5.18 -4.70 11.92
C THR A 199 4.58 -6.03 12.38
N ILE A 200 5.16 -6.64 13.42
CA ILE A 200 4.63 -7.86 14.02
C ILE A 200 3.27 -7.58 14.68
N ILE A 201 3.15 -6.46 15.42
CA ILE A 201 1.88 -6.06 16.00
C ILE A 201 0.84 -5.79 14.91
N GLU A 202 1.19 -5.10 13.83
CA GLU A 202 0.28 -4.89 12.71
C GLU A 202 -0.21 -6.23 12.13
N ALA A 203 0.68 -7.21 11.99
CA ALA A 203 0.30 -8.56 11.56
C ALA A 203 -0.66 -9.25 12.52
N MET A 204 -0.45 -9.10 13.84
CA MET A 204 -1.37 -9.61 14.86
C MET A 204 -2.73 -8.92 14.81
N GLU A 205 -2.75 -7.58 14.68
CA GLU A 205 -4.01 -6.83 14.63
C GLU A 205 -4.88 -7.23 13.43
N ASN A 206 -4.23 -7.45 12.28
CA ASN A 206 -4.88 -7.91 11.05
C ASN A 206 -5.33 -9.38 11.13
N GLU A 207 -4.55 -10.25 11.77
CA GLU A 207 -4.91 -11.67 11.89
C GLU A 207 -6.06 -11.88 12.89
N TYR A 208 -6.07 -11.13 14.00
CA TYR A 208 -6.97 -11.40 15.13
C TYR A 208 -8.13 -10.42 15.30
N ASN A 209 -8.32 -9.51 14.33
CA ASN A 209 -9.34 -8.46 14.33
C ASN A 209 -9.39 -7.64 15.64
N THR A 210 -8.24 -7.47 16.29
CA THR A 210 -8.15 -6.90 17.65
C THR A 210 -6.98 -5.95 17.74
N LYS A 211 -7.19 -4.78 18.37
CA LYS A 211 -6.11 -3.82 18.63
C LYS A 211 -5.25 -4.24 19.82
N PHE A 212 -3.95 -4.07 19.68
CA PHE A 212 -2.95 -4.36 20.71
C PHE A 212 -2.18 -3.10 21.11
N ASP A 213 -1.72 -3.04 22.36
CA ASP A 213 -0.83 -1.96 22.79
C ASP A 213 0.58 -2.21 22.25
N LYS A 214 1.04 -1.32 21.36
CA LYS A 214 2.37 -1.39 20.73
C LYS A 214 3.50 -1.37 21.75
N GLY A 215 3.32 -0.68 22.88
CA GLY A 215 4.32 -0.62 23.95
C GLY A 215 4.45 -1.91 24.76
N THR A 216 3.46 -2.80 24.72
CA THR A 216 3.48 -4.05 25.50
C THR A 216 4.39 -5.11 24.85
N PHE A 217 4.50 -5.13 23.52
CA PHE A 217 5.36 -6.08 22.81
C PHE A 217 6.85 -5.83 23.06
N SER A 218 7.30 -4.57 23.07
CA SER A 218 8.71 -4.26 23.34
C SER A 218 9.10 -4.51 24.80
N ARG A 219 8.18 -4.26 25.74
CA ARG A 219 8.39 -4.49 27.18
C ARG A 219 8.34 -5.98 27.57
N ALA A 220 7.75 -6.82 26.73
CA ALA A 220 7.56 -8.25 26.98
C ALA A 220 8.87 -8.99 27.32
N ILE A 221 10.01 -8.54 26.77
CA ILE A 221 11.35 -9.12 27.01
C ILE A 221 11.71 -9.15 28.50
N THR A 222 11.26 -8.15 29.27
CA THR A 222 11.66 -7.96 30.66
C THR A 222 10.77 -8.65 31.68
N VAL A 223 9.67 -9.28 31.25
CA VAL A 223 8.68 -9.86 32.16
C VAL A 223 8.85 -11.37 32.23
N LYS A 224 9.06 -11.89 33.44
CA LYS A 224 9.13 -13.34 33.67
C LYS A 224 7.77 -13.97 33.36
N PRO A 225 7.72 -15.08 32.59
CA PRO A 225 6.47 -15.78 32.33
C PRO A 225 5.87 -16.35 33.63
N ASN A 226 4.54 -16.38 33.67
CA ASN A 226 3.80 -17.08 34.72
C ASN A 226 3.64 -18.58 34.39
N ASP A 227 3.17 -19.39 35.34
CA ASP A 227 3.03 -20.85 35.18
C ASP A 227 2.16 -21.24 33.97
N PHE A 228 1.16 -20.41 33.64
CA PHE A 228 0.31 -20.63 32.48
C PHE A 228 1.06 -20.37 31.16
N GLU A 229 1.81 -19.27 31.08
CA GLU A 229 2.63 -18.94 29.91
C GLU A 229 3.74 -19.98 29.71
N GLU A 230 4.33 -20.46 30.80
CA GLU A 230 5.36 -21.50 30.77
C GLU A 230 4.83 -22.82 30.16
N ASP A 231 3.62 -23.25 30.55
CA ASP A 231 2.97 -24.42 29.95
C ASP A 231 2.69 -24.23 28.45
N ILE A 232 2.29 -23.02 28.05
CA ILE A 232 2.11 -22.68 26.62
C ILE A 232 3.44 -22.71 25.87
N TYR A 233 4.51 -22.16 26.44
CA TYR A 233 5.84 -22.14 25.83
C TYR A 233 6.40 -23.55 25.66
N GLN A 234 6.23 -24.43 26.64
CA GLN A 234 6.63 -25.83 26.51
C GLN A 234 5.88 -26.55 25.38
N LYS A 235 4.58 -26.30 25.23
CA LYS A 235 3.77 -26.88 24.14
C LYS A 235 4.19 -26.36 22.77
N LEU A 236 4.39 -25.05 22.65
CA LEU A 236 4.88 -24.42 21.42
C LEU A 236 6.29 -24.89 21.07
N SER A 237 7.14 -25.10 22.07
CA SER A 237 8.51 -25.60 21.87
C SER A 237 8.52 -26.99 21.25
N LYS A 238 7.64 -27.89 21.72
CA LYS A 238 7.44 -29.20 21.10
C LYS A 238 6.87 -29.08 19.68
N LEU A 239 5.93 -28.17 19.47
CA LEU A 239 5.25 -27.97 18.19
C LEU A 239 6.21 -27.46 17.10
N PHE A 240 7.13 -26.57 17.46
CA PHE A 240 8.06 -25.91 16.54
C PHE A 240 9.50 -26.42 16.64
N ASN A 241 9.75 -27.50 17.41
CA ASN A 241 11.08 -28.06 17.67
C ASN A 241 12.10 -27.03 18.20
N ILE A 242 11.65 -26.13 19.08
CA ILE A 242 12.49 -25.15 19.76
C ILE A 242 13.24 -25.87 20.89
N ARG A 243 14.55 -25.59 21.02
CA ARG A 243 15.32 -26.01 22.20
C ARG A 243 14.96 -25.08 23.36
N TYR A 244 14.07 -25.56 24.22
CA TYR A 244 13.63 -24.91 25.44
C TYR A 244 14.29 -25.55 26.65
#